data_AF-A0A4R5WHB1-F1
#
_entry.id   AF-A0A4R5WHB1-F1
#
_cell.length_a   1.000
_cell.length_b   1.000
_cell.length_c   1.000
_cell.angle_alpha   90.00
_cell.angle_beta   90.00
_cell.angle_gamma   90.00
#
_symmetry.space_group_name_H-M   'P 1'
#
loop_
_entity.id
_entity.type
_entity.pdbx_description
1 polymer ?
#
loop_
_entity_poly.entity_id
_entity_poly.type
_entity_poly.pdbx_seq_one_letter_code
_entity_poly.pdbx_strand_id
1 'polypeptide(L)'
;MGLDAHVACNCFRDGLCTEPPVPRTMLTVNECGDVELIDEQNCDVDVANDVYDWTIHACTHEDMEFVSERVGNISGVAWLRNVAAGLPVDRFGKLAMILAGLSGLMDSYTPASEIRRALPELELLLQEDHLGSTRTICTLGGFVVEDELDWGPIILDEYHALGPSPYYESPWPDLVELGVIGYEFVVRSRAAPADELLRTRILEQKWDPESVEFDPAPDGSPTSRITFTNLQTMESVTARSFGVSTRLPRLGRVLANADGDEPEPALVYPETLIVGERRVMLTEAWWTLKRLHRLFAASAATGNPVVWH
;
A
#
# COMPACT_ATOMS: atom_id res chain seq x y z
N MET A 1 -4.36 5.25 -11.27
CA MET A 1 -4.37 6.25 -10.20
C MET A 1 -3.19 6.03 -9.27
N GLY A 2 -2.60 7.09 -8.72
CA GLY A 2 -1.59 7.05 -7.66
C GLY A 2 -0.99 8.43 -7.45
N LEU A 3 0.10 8.52 -6.69
CA LEU A 3 0.63 9.79 -6.19
C LEU A 3 1.75 10.35 -7.08
N ASP A 4 1.53 11.55 -7.61
CA ASP A 4 2.55 12.41 -8.18
C ASP A 4 2.87 13.55 -7.22
N ALA A 5 4.05 14.15 -7.34
CA ALA A 5 4.41 15.29 -6.52
C ALA A 5 5.47 16.15 -7.18
N HIS A 6 5.47 17.43 -6.84
CA HIS A 6 6.48 18.37 -7.33
C HIS A 6 6.89 19.39 -6.27
N VAL A 7 7.95 20.13 -6.57
CA VAL A 7 8.43 21.30 -5.84
C VAL A 7 8.70 22.40 -6.84
N ALA A 8 8.01 23.53 -6.73
CA ALA A 8 8.23 24.69 -7.60
C ALA A 8 9.67 25.25 -7.51
N CYS A 9 10.17 25.79 -8.62
CA CYS A 9 11.44 26.51 -8.66
C CYS A 9 11.30 27.95 -8.15
N ASN A 10 12.44 28.63 -7.93
CA ASN A 10 12.45 30.05 -7.56
C ASN A 10 12.73 30.99 -8.74
N CYS A 11 12.85 30.46 -9.97
CA CYS A 11 13.30 31.24 -11.14
C CYS A 11 12.47 32.50 -11.40
N PHE A 12 11.16 32.49 -11.12
CA PHE A 12 10.34 33.69 -11.27
C PHE A 12 10.72 34.78 -10.26
N ARG A 13 10.85 34.40 -8.99
CA ARG A 13 11.25 35.28 -7.88
C ARG A 13 12.68 35.81 -8.08
N ASP A 14 13.56 34.99 -8.64
CA ASP A 14 14.96 35.32 -8.91
C ASP A 14 15.15 36.10 -10.23
N GLY A 15 14.09 36.33 -11.00
CA GLY A 15 14.15 37.07 -12.27
C GLY A 15 14.84 36.31 -13.41
N LEU A 16 14.89 34.98 -13.33
CA LEU A 16 15.55 34.10 -14.31
C LEU A 16 14.61 33.60 -15.43
N CYS A 17 13.30 33.85 -15.30
CA CYS A 17 12.33 33.50 -16.34
C CYS A 17 12.40 34.45 -17.55
N THR A 18 11.95 33.95 -18.71
CA THR A 18 11.63 34.77 -19.88
C THR A 18 10.52 35.78 -19.56
N GLU A 19 10.30 36.76 -20.44
CA GLU A 19 9.26 37.77 -20.21
C GLU A 19 7.86 37.13 -20.33
N PRO A 20 6.99 37.28 -19.32
CA PRO A 20 5.64 36.75 -19.37
C PRO A 20 4.75 37.46 -20.41
N PRO A 21 3.66 36.82 -20.87
CA PRO A 21 2.72 37.42 -21.82
C PRO A 21 1.90 38.58 -21.22
N VAL A 22 1.95 38.75 -19.90
CA VAL A 22 1.30 39.83 -19.14
C VAL A 22 2.32 40.58 -18.29
N PRO A 23 2.06 41.84 -17.89
CA PRO A 23 2.92 42.54 -16.93
C PRO A 23 3.12 41.73 -15.65
N ARG A 24 4.37 41.59 -15.18
CA ARG A 24 4.71 40.85 -13.94
C ARG A 24 3.89 41.28 -12.71
N THR A 25 3.40 42.52 -12.67
CA THR A 25 2.53 43.02 -11.60
C THR A 25 1.15 42.37 -11.55
N MET A 26 0.77 41.60 -12.58
CA MET A 26 -0.48 40.82 -12.64
C MET A 26 -0.27 39.37 -12.20
N LEU A 27 0.97 38.97 -11.92
CA LEU A 27 1.35 37.63 -11.49
C LEU A 27 1.74 37.64 -10.01
N THR A 28 1.42 36.57 -9.31
CA THR A 28 1.85 36.31 -7.94
C THR A 28 2.40 34.90 -7.82
N VAL A 29 3.05 34.61 -6.70
CA VAL A 29 3.42 33.24 -6.33
C VAL A 29 2.54 32.80 -5.17
N ASN A 30 1.83 31.69 -5.34
CA ASN A 30 0.90 31.19 -4.35
C ASN A 30 1.61 30.41 -3.22
N GLU A 31 0.82 29.81 -2.33
CA GLU A 31 1.33 29.05 -1.19
C GLU A 31 2.07 27.77 -1.59
N CYS A 32 1.75 27.18 -2.74
CA CYS A 32 2.44 26.02 -3.33
C CYS A 32 3.78 26.39 -3.98
N GLY A 33 4.01 27.69 -4.22
CA GLY A 33 5.19 28.18 -4.91
C GLY A 33 4.99 28.37 -6.41
N ASP A 34 3.78 28.16 -6.91
CA ASP A 34 3.43 28.25 -8.33
C ASP A 34 3.09 29.68 -8.72
N VAL A 35 3.41 30.04 -9.96
CA VAL A 35 3.10 31.37 -10.52
C VAL A 35 1.67 31.36 -11.05
N GLU A 36 0.84 32.28 -10.55
CA GLU A 36 -0.56 32.41 -10.93
C GLU A 36 -0.94 33.87 -11.20
N LEU A 37 -2.07 34.07 -11.90
CA LEU A 37 -2.68 35.38 -12.08
C LEU A 37 -3.36 35.85 -10.78
N ILE A 38 -3.14 37.10 -10.38
CA ILE A 38 -3.72 37.67 -9.15
C ILE A 38 -5.26 37.70 -9.19
N ASP A 39 -5.85 37.87 -10.38
CA ASP A 39 -7.29 37.93 -10.60
C ASP A 39 -7.71 37.03 -11.78
N GLU A 40 -7.36 35.75 -11.68
CA GLU A 40 -7.63 34.76 -12.72
C GLU A 40 -9.11 34.69 -13.12
N GLN A 41 -10.03 34.78 -12.15
CA GLN A 41 -11.48 34.64 -12.36
C GLN A 41 -12.09 35.76 -13.21
N ASN A 42 -11.47 36.93 -13.23
CA ASN A 42 -11.91 38.07 -14.05
C ASN A 42 -10.99 38.29 -15.26
N CYS A 43 -10.03 37.40 -15.50
CA CYS A 43 -9.15 37.45 -16.66
C CYS A 43 -9.82 36.83 -17.89
N ASP A 44 -9.38 37.26 -19.07
CA ASP A 44 -9.75 36.59 -20.31
C ASP A 44 -9.14 35.18 -20.31
N VAL A 45 -9.93 34.18 -20.70
CA VAL A 45 -9.49 32.77 -20.76
C VAL A 45 -8.29 32.61 -21.69
N ASP A 46 -8.22 33.39 -22.77
CA ASP A 46 -7.08 33.35 -23.69
C ASP A 46 -5.81 33.85 -22.99
N VAL A 47 -5.91 34.87 -22.13
CA VAL A 47 -4.78 35.39 -21.34
C VAL A 47 -4.35 34.38 -20.27
N ALA A 48 -5.30 33.71 -19.61
CA ALA A 48 -5.00 32.66 -18.65
C ALA A 48 -4.26 31.48 -19.32
N ASN A 49 -4.72 31.05 -20.50
CA ASN A 49 -4.05 30.02 -21.28
C ASN A 49 -2.65 30.45 -21.74
N ASP A 50 -2.49 31.68 -22.23
CA ASP A 50 -1.17 32.19 -22.63
C ASP A 50 -0.19 32.20 -21.46
N VAL A 51 -0.64 32.56 -20.26
CA VAL A 51 0.18 32.51 -19.03
C VAL A 51 0.52 31.06 -18.68
N TYR A 52 -0.44 30.15 -18.72
CA TYR A 52 -0.19 28.73 -18.48
C TYR A 52 0.80 28.13 -19.49
N ASP A 53 0.62 28.36 -20.78
CA ASP A 53 1.55 27.90 -21.82
C ASP A 53 2.95 28.48 -21.62
N TRP A 54 3.03 29.73 -21.14
CA TRP A 54 4.30 30.34 -20.75
C TRP A 54 4.96 29.62 -19.58
N THR A 55 4.23 29.25 -18.50
CA THR A 55 4.85 28.60 -17.33
C THR A 55 5.52 27.28 -17.68
N ILE A 56 4.97 26.51 -18.63
CA ILE A 56 5.55 25.24 -19.13
C ILE A 56 7.02 25.41 -19.55
N HIS A 57 7.37 26.56 -20.15
CA HIS A 57 8.71 26.81 -20.71
C HIS A 57 9.35 28.14 -20.26
N ALA A 58 8.84 28.75 -19.18
CA ALA A 58 9.26 30.07 -18.71
C ALA A 58 10.73 30.11 -18.28
N CYS A 59 11.31 28.97 -17.88
CA CYS A 59 12.70 28.86 -17.45
C CYS A 59 13.29 27.50 -17.84
N THR A 60 14.49 27.18 -17.34
CA THR A 60 15.14 25.89 -17.61
C THR A 60 14.46 24.71 -16.92
N HIS A 61 13.56 24.98 -15.98
CA HIS A 61 12.73 24.00 -15.31
C HIS A 61 11.37 23.94 -16.00
N GLU A 62 11.05 22.79 -16.57
CA GLU A 62 9.75 22.50 -17.19
C GLU A 62 8.64 22.67 -16.16
N ASP A 63 7.51 23.25 -16.58
CA ASP A 63 6.36 23.56 -15.71
C ASP A 63 6.71 24.46 -14.51
N MET A 64 7.87 25.13 -14.55
CA MET A 64 8.44 25.85 -13.41
C MET A 64 8.71 24.96 -12.19
N GLU A 65 8.79 23.64 -12.37
CA GLU A 65 9.02 22.65 -11.31
C GLU A 65 10.52 22.36 -11.15
N PHE A 66 11.08 22.66 -9.97
CA PHE A 66 12.48 22.33 -9.68
C PHE A 66 12.73 20.82 -9.71
N VAL A 67 11.77 20.05 -9.19
CA VAL A 67 11.72 18.59 -9.24
C VAL A 67 10.26 18.16 -9.35
N SER A 68 9.99 17.21 -10.25
CA SER A 68 8.73 16.49 -10.41
C SER A 68 8.96 14.99 -10.31
N GLU A 69 8.14 14.27 -9.55
CA GLU A 69 8.29 12.84 -9.34
C GLU A 69 6.97 12.08 -9.22
N ARG A 70 6.89 10.98 -9.96
CA ARG A 70 5.92 9.90 -9.70
C ARG A 70 6.36 9.16 -8.44
N VAL A 71 5.59 9.25 -7.36
CA VAL A 71 5.92 8.62 -6.07
C VAL A 71 5.47 7.16 -6.05
N GLY A 72 4.33 6.82 -6.65
CA GLY A 72 3.86 5.43 -6.71
C GLY A 72 2.43 5.28 -7.21
N ASN A 73 2.01 4.03 -7.46
CA ASN A 73 0.60 3.73 -7.68
C ASN A 73 -0.16 3.71 -6.33
N ILE A 74 -1.49 3.71 -6.39
CA ILE A 74 -2.34 3.77 -5.18
C ILE A 74 -2.05 2.64 -4.18
N SER A 75 -1.81 1.41 -4.66
CA SER A 75 -1.50 0.25 -3.82
C SER A 75 -0.15 0.41 -3.12
N GLY A 76 0.88 0.87 -3.82
CA GLY A 76 2.21 1.11 -3.25
C GLY A 76 2.23 2.26 -2.25
N VAL A 77 1.41 3.30 -2.45
CA VAL A 77 1.24 4.39 -1.48
C VAL A 77 0.49 3.91 -0.25
N ALA A 78 -0.57 3.11 -0.42
CA ALA A 78 -1.31 2.49 0.68
C ALA A 78 -0.38 1.61 1.52
N TRP A 79 0.41 0.76 0.86
CA TRP A 79 1.43 -0.05 1.49
C TRP A 79 2.48 0.78 2.24
N LEU A 80 3.00 1.85 1.65
CA LEU A 80 3.98 2.71 2.32
C LEU A 80 3.43 3.36 3.58
N ARG A 81 2.17 3.84 3.57
CA ARG A 81 1.51 4.40 4.76
C ARG A 81 1.45 3.38 5.89
N ASN A 82 1.16 2.14 5.54
CA ASN A 82 1.07 1.04 6.49
C ASN A 82 2.44 0.71 7.10
N VAL A 83 3.47 0.61 6.27
CA VAL A 83 4.86 0.46 6.74
C VAL A 83 5.26 1.63 7.64
N ALA A 84 4.90 2.87 7.27
CA ALA A 84 5.19 4.06 8.05
C ALA A 84 4.54 4.04 9.45
N ALA A 85 3.37 3.43 9.60
CA ALA A 85 2.71 3.26 10.90
C ALA A 85 3.49 2.34 11.85
N GLY A 86 4.36 1.48 11.33
CA GLY A 86 5.24 0.60 12.11
C GLY A 86 6.60 1.20 12.46
N LEU A 87 6.94 2.39 11.95
CA LEU A 87 8.25 2.98 12.20
C LEU A 87 8.40 3.47 13.65
N PRO A 88 9.59 3.30 14.29
CA PRO A 88 9.85 3.81 15.63
C PRO A 88 9.63 5.32 15.76
N VAL A 89 8.64 5.73 16.55
CA VAL A 89 8.20 7.14 16.67
C VAL A 89 9.30 8.05 17.20
N ASP A 90 10.17 7.55 18.07
CA ASP A 90 11.31 8.27 18.64
C ASP A 90 12.40 8.59 17.60
N ARG A 91 12.45 7.83 16.50
CA ARG A 91 13.45 7.98 15.43
C ARG A 91 12.90 8.60 14.15
N PHE A 92 11.67 8.24 13.78
CA PHE A 92 11.07 8.56 12.47
C PHE A 92 9.68 9.21 12.60
N GLY A 93 9.30 9.73 13.76
CA GLY A 93 7.95 10.22 14.01
C GLY A 93 7.49 11.35 13.07
N LYS A 94 8.40 12.23 12.61
CA LYS A 94 8.02 13.32 11.70
C LYS A 94 7.84 12.81 10.28
N LEU A 95 8.73 11.91 9.83
CA LEU A 95 8.60 11.23 8.57
C LEU A 95 7.31 10.39 8.53
N ALA A 96 7.07 9.58 9.57
CA ALA A 96 5.90 8.72 9.68
C ALA A 96 4.60 9.51 9.59
N MET A 97 4.53 10.69 10.20
CA MET A 97 3.37 11.57 10.11
C MET A 97 3.09 12.03 8.67
N ILE A 98 4.12 12.43 7.92
CA ILE A 98 3.99 12.81 6.51
C ILE A 98 3.56 11.59 5.68
N LEU A 99 4.24 10.45 5.85
CA LEU A 99 3.98 9.23 5.07
C LEU A 99 2.57 8.69 5.32
N ALA A 100 2.08 8.70 6.56
CA ALA A 100 0.73 8.26 6.91
C ALA A 100 -0.36 9.18 6.32
N GLY A 101 -0.04 10.46 6.13
CA GLY A 101 -0.91 11.47 5.52
C GLY A 101 -0.97 11.41 4.00
N LEU A 102 -0.03 10.73 3.33
CA LEU A 102 -0.04 10.60 1.88
C LEU A 102 -1.36 9.99 1.42
N SER A 103 -2.07 10.64 0.52
CA SER A 103 -3.28 10.10 -0.09
C SER A 103 -3.16 10.28 -1.60
N GLY A 104 -3.47 9.25 -2.38
CA GLY A 104 -3.50 9.38 -3.84
C GLY A 104 -4.82 9.98 -4.36
N LEU A 105 -5.49 10.81 -3.55
CA LEU A 105 -6.87 11.26 -3.78
C LEU A 105 -7.12 12.75 -3.47
N MET A 106 -6.10 13.56 -3.13
CA MET A 106 -6.29 14.99 -2.87
C MET A 106 -5.06 15.83 -3.20
N ASP A 107 -5.31 16.92 -3.94
CA ASP A 107 -4.38 18.05 -4.06
C ASP A 107 -4.13 18.62 -2.66
N SER A 108 -2.91 18.44 -2.17
CA SER A 108 -2.47 18.93 -0.86
C SER A 108 -1.00 19.29 -0.93
N TYR A 109 -0.48 19.97 0.08
CA TYR A 109 0.94 20.24 0.15
C TYR A 109 1.48 20.04 1.56
N THR A 110 2.75 19.68 1.65
CA THR A 110 3.49 19.64 2.90
C THR A 110 4.45 20.83 2.94
N PRO A 111 4.33 21.73 3.93
CA PRO A 111 5.19 22.91 4.04
C PRO A 111 6.68 22.55 4.09
N ALA A 112 7.52 23.38 3.45
CA ALA A 112 8.97 23.19 3.44
C ALA A 112 9.58 23.11 4.85
N SER A 113 8.97 23.77 5.84
CA SER A 113 9.39 23.71 7.24
C SER A 113 9.22 22.33 7.86
N GLU A 114 8.17 21.60 7.50
CA GLU A 114 7.92 20.22 7.95
C GLU A 114 8.83 19.25 7.20
N ILE A 115 8.95 19.42 5.88
CA ILE A 115 9.86 18.64 5.04
C ILE A 115 11.30 18.73 5.55
N ARG A 116 11.80 19.93 5.85
CA ARG A 116 13.15 20.11 6.42
C ARG A 116 13.35 19.38 7.76
N ARG A 117 12.30 19.21 8.56
CA ARG A 117 12.37 18.50 9.84
C ARG A 117 12.35 16.98 9.68
N ALA A 118 11.72 16.48 8.61
CA ALA A 118 11.58 15.06 8.30
C ALA A 118 12.70 14.54 7.38
N LEU A 119 13.36 15.38 6.58
CA LEU A 119 14.44 14.97 5.67
C LEU A 119 15.56 14.19 6.37
N PRO A 120 16.08 14.61 7.55
CA PRO A 120 17.09 13.81 8.25
C PRO A 120 16.59 12.41 8.65
N GLU A 121 15.29 12.28 8.99
CA GLU A 121 14.68 10.99 9.31
C GLU A 121 14.58 10.09 8.08
N LEU A 122 14.27 10.66 6.91
CA LEU A 122 14.27 9.93 5.64
C LEU A 122 15.67 9.50 5.23
N GLU A 123 16.68 10.36 5.38
CA GLU A 123 18.08 10.02 5.13
C GLU A 123 18.58 8.91 6.06
N LEU A 124 18.13 8.90 7.32
CA LEU A 124 18.40 7.80 8.25
C LEU A 124 17.67 6.52 7.84
N LEU A 125 16.40 6.59 7.42
CA LEU A 125 15.64 5.43 6.99
C LEU A 125 16.25 4.76 5.76
N LEU A 126 16.80 5.56 4.83
CA LEU A 126 17.51 5.06 3.64
C LEU A 126 18.82 4.32 3.96
N GLN A 127 19.29 4.34 5.22
CA GLN A 127 20.46 3.60 5.69
C GLN A 127 20.08 2.31 6.44
N GLU A 128 18.80 2.07 6.69
CA GLU A 128 18.31 0.85 7.34
C GLU A 128 18.29 -0.33 6.36
N ASP A 129 18.49 -1.54 6.86
CA ASP A 129 18.37 -2.75 6.03
C ASP A 129 16.89 -3.13 5.76
N HIS A 130 16.01 -2.79 6.69
CA HIS A 130 14.60 -3.17 6.69
C HIS A 130 13.74 -2.10 7.37
N LEU A 131 12.46 -2.06 7.00
CA LEU A 131 11.48 -1.06 7.47
C LEU A 131 10.61 -1.59 8.61
N GLY A 132 10.57 -2.90 8.79
CA GLY A 132 9.75 -3.57 9.78
C GLY A 132 9.67 -5.08 9.53
N SER A 133 8.62 -5.69 10.08
CA SER A 133 8.32 -7.11 9.92
C SER A 133 6.84 -7.31 9.58
N THR A 134 6.55 -8.39 8.87
CA THR A 134 5.18 -8.87 8.58
C THR A 134 5.13 -10.37 8.81
N ARG A 135 3.97 -10.90 9.20
CA ARG A 135 3.77 -12.34 9.29
C ARG A 135 3.60 -12.94 7.89
N THR A 136 4.05 -14.18 7.75
CA THR A 136 3.91 -14.97 6.53
C THR A 136 3.20 -16.27 6.84
N ILE A 137 2.44 -16.81 5.91
CA ILE A 137 1.94 -18.19 5.99
C ILE A 137 2.78 -19.05 5.06
N CYS A 138 3.39 -20.10 5.60
CA CYS A 138 4.22 -21.02 4.85
C CYS A 138 3.77 -22.45 5.06
N THR A 139 4.06 -23.32 4.10
CA THR A 139 4.00 -24.76 4.33
C THR A 139 5.19 -25.22 5.16
N LEU A 140 5.11 -26.43 5.75
CA LEU A 140 6.26 -27.03 6.43
C LEU A 140 7.46 -27.27 5.49
N GLY A 141 7.21 -27.37 4.18
CA GLY A 141 8.26 -27.47 3.17
C GLY A 141 8.90 -26.13 2.78
N GLY A 142 8.48 -25.01 3.39
CA GLY A 142 9.00 -23.68 3.13
C GLY A 142 8.39 -22.97 1.92
N PHE A 143 7.33 -23.51 1.32
CA PHE A 143 6.58 -22.81 0.27
C PHE A 143 5.74 -21.69 0.90
N VAL A 144 5.90 -20.46 0.42
CA VAL A 144 5.16 -19.30 0.94
C VAL A 144 3.77 -19.26 0.30
N VAL A 145 2.75 -19.26 1.14
CA VAL A 145 1.32 -19.28 0.77
C VAL A 145 0.77 -17.86 0.75
N GLU A 146 1.12 -17.08 1.78
CA GLU A 146 0.87 -15.65 1.94
C GLU A 146 2.16 -15.03 2.45
N ASP A 147 2.70 -14.05 1.72
CA ASP A 147 3.97 -13.41 2.05
C ASP A 147 3.79 -12.05 2.76
N GLU A 148 2.58 -11.53 2.84
CA GLU A 148 2.31 -10.26 3.51
C GLU A 148 0.96 -10.28 4.24
N LEU A 149 0.94 -10.92 5.41
CA LEU A 149 -0.26 -10.97 6.24
C LEU A 149 -0.56 -9.63 6.91
N ASP A 150 0.47 -8.96 7.42
CA ASP A 150 0.32 -7.69 8.14
C ASP A 150 0.58 -6.51 7.21
N TRP A 151 -0.46 -5.73 7.00
CA TRP A 151 -0.42 -4.45 6.29
C TRP A 151 -0.08 -3.33 7.28
N GLY A 152 0.99 -3.49 8.05
CA GLY A 152 1.37 -2.59 9.13
C GLY A 152 2.22 -3.27 10.22
N PRO A 153 2.40 -2.65 11.40
CA PRO A 153 3.07 -3.30 12.52
C PRO A 153 2.31 -4.55 12.97
N ILE A 154 3.05 -5.58 13.39
CA ILE A 154 2.46 -6.80 13.94
C ILE A 154 1.79 -6.49 15.28
N ILE A 155 0.47 -6.63 15.35
CA ILE A 155 -0.31 -6.52 16.59
C ILE A 155 -0.62 -7.93 17.08
N LEU A 156 0.09 -8.38 18.12
CA LEU A 156 0.09 -9.78 18.55
C LEU A 156 -1.26 -10.27 19.12
N ASP A 157 -2.07 -9.37 19.70
CA ASP A 157 -3.33 -9.72 20.33
C ASP A 157 -4.55 -9.53 19.40
N GLU A 158 -4.33 -9.06 18.17
CA GLU A 158 -5.39 -8.83 17.18
C GLU A 158 -5.66 -10.09 16.36
N TYR A 159 -6.95 -10.36 16.11
CA TYR A 159 -7.37 -11.43 15.22
C TYR A 159 -7.34 -10.94 13.78
N HIS A 160 -6.42 -11.48 13.00
CA HIS A 160 -6.33 -11.25 11.57
C HIS A 160 -7.07 -12.35 10.80
N ALA A 161 -8.20 -12.04 10.17
CA ALA A 161 -8.99 -13.02 9.41
C ALA A 161 -8.30 -13.41 8.09
N LEU A 162 -8.27 -14.70 7.77
CA LEU A 162 -7.73 -15.24 6.50
C LEU A 162 -8.81 -15.51 5.44
N GLY A 163 -10.07 -15.28 5.80
CA GLY A 163 -11.24 -15.50 4.94
C GLY A 163 -11.95 -14.18 4.61
N PRO A 164 -13.15 -14.25 4.02
CA PRO A 164 -13.92 -13.06 3.70
C PRO A 164 -14.20 -12.22 4.96
N SER A 165 -14.42 -10.93 4.71
CA SER A 165 -14.68 -9.92 5.75
C SER A 165 -15.63 -10.41 6.85
N PRO A 166 -15.44 -10.02 8.12
CA PRO A 166 -16.35 -10.36 9.21
C PRO A 166 -17.81 -9.95 8.93
N TYR A 167 -18.04 -8.97 8.04
CA TYR A 167 -19.37 -8.54 7.59
C TYR A 167 -19.99 -9.41 6.48
N TYR A 168 -19.29 -10.42 5.98
CA TYR A 168 -19.81 -11.31 4.94
C TYR A 168 -21.02 -12.10 5.48
N GLU A 169 -22.23 -11.82 4.98
CA GLU A 169 -23.41 -12.58 5.37
C GLU A 169 -23.37 -13.98 4.76
N SER A 170 -22.97 -14.96 5.58
CA SER A 170 -22.85 -16.35 5.15
C SER A 170 -24.21 -17.02 5.07
N PRO A 171 -24.54 -17.74 3.98
CA PRO A 171 -25.72 -18.59 3.91
C PRO A 171 -25.57 -19.85 4.79
N TRP A 172 -24.35 -20.17 5.24
CA TRP A 172 -24.06 -21.34 6.07
C TRP A 172 -23.93 -20.97 7.55
N PRO A 173 -24.78 -21.54 8.43
CA PRO A 173 -24.74 -21.27 9.86
C PRO A 173 -23.55 -21.93 10.57
N ASP A 174 -22.92 -22.94 9.97
CA ASP A 174 -21.77 -23.67 10.50
C ASP A 174 -20.42 -23.17 9.96
N LEU A 175 -20.42 -22.04 9.22
CA LEU A 175 -19.20 -21.38 8.75
C LEU A 175 -18.42 -20.82 9.94
N VAL A 176 -17.13 -21.12 10.00
CA VAL A 176 -16.19 -20.59 11.00
C VAL A 176 -15.27 -19.53 10.39
N GLU A 177 -14.71 -18.68 11.25
CA GLU A 177 -13.60 -17.80 10.88
C GLU A 177 -12.28 -18.52 11.15
N LEU A 178 -11.41 -18.52 10.15
CA LEU A 178 -10.00 -18.90 10.29
C LEU A 178 -9.16 -17.62 10.24
N GLY A 179 -8.26 -17.47 11.20
CA GLY A 179 -7.44 -16.28 11.35
C GLY A 179 -6.14 -16.56 12.07
N VAL A 180 -5.37 -15.51 12.31
CA VAL A 180 -4.12 -15.54 13.06
C VAL A 180 -4.15 -14.55 14.21
N ILE A 181 -3.80 -15.03 15.42
CA ILE A 181 -3.48 -14.18 16.58
C ILE A 181 -2.03 -14.49 16.96
N GLY A 182 -1.19 -13.47 17.06
CA GLY A 182 0.25 -13.64 17.23
C GLY A 182 0.83 -14.48 16.09
N TYR A 183 1.35 -15.67 16.40
CA TYR A 183 1.87 -16.65 15.42
C TYR A 183 1.09 -17.97 15.45
N GLU A 184 -0.19 -17.90 15.84
CA GLU A 184 -1.06 -19.06 15.98
C GLU A 184 -2.28 -18.90 15.10
N PHE A 185 -2.63 -19.98 14.40
CA PHE A 185 -3.92 -20.10 13.74
C PHE A 185 -5.01 -20.26 14.80
N VAL A 186 -6.11 -19.55 14.59
CA VAL A 186 -7.28 -19.58 15.46
C VAL A 186 -8.52 -19.80 14.61
N VAL A 187 -9.23 -20.89 14.93
CA VAL A 187 -10.56 -21.20 14.38
C VAL A 187 -11.60 -20.81 15.40
N ARG A 188 -12.57 -19.97 15.02
CA ARG A 188 -13.63 -19.50 15.93
C ARG A 188 -15.00 -19.44 15.26
N SER A 189 -16.05 -19.48 16.07
CA SER A 189 -17.42 -19.26 15.59
C SER A 189 -17.63 -17.81 15.12
N ARG A 190 -18.61 -17.58 14.25
CA ARG A 190 -19.00 -16.24 13.76
C ARG A 190 -19.98 -15.51 14.68
N ALA A 191 -20.45 -16.16 15.74
CA ALA A 191 -21.37 -15.55 16.69
C ALA A 191 -20.66 -14.46 17.51
N ALA A 192 -21.45 -13.57 18.12
CA ALA A 192 -20.95 -12.60 19.09
C ALA A 192 -21.46 -12.97 20.50
N PRO A 193 -20.60 -13.29 21.47
CA PRO A 193 -19.14 -13.39 21.37
C PRO A 193 -18.68 -14.62 20.55
N ALA A 194 -17.51 -14.53 19.93
CA ALA A 194 -16.94 -15.63 19.17
C ALA A 194 -16.35 -16.68 20.10
N ASP A 195 -16.70 -17.94 19.88
CA ASP A 195 -16.16 -19.08 20.62
C ASP A 195 -14.93 -19.62 19.89
N GLU A 196 -13.79 -19.67 20.57
CA GLU A 196 -12.57 -20.30 20.04
C GLU A 196 -12.76 -21.83 20.04
N LEU A 197 -12.63 -22.43 18.86
CA LEU A 197 -12.82 -23.86 18.63
C LEU A 197 -11.49 -24.62 18.55
N LEU A 198 -10.46 -23.95 18.03
CA LEU A 198 -9.12 -24.51 17.89
C LEU A 198 -8.09 -23.38 17.85
N ARG A 199 -6.94 -23.60 18.50
CA ARG A 199 -5.74 -22.76 18.41
C ARG A 199 -4.52 -23.63 18.20
N THR A 200 -3.64 -23.25 17.28
CA THR A 200 -2.44 -24.04 16.95
C THR A 200 -1.34 -23.22 16.29
N ARG A 201 -0.07 -23.59 16.52
CA ARG A 201 1.08 -23.04 15.76
C ARG A 201 1.33 -23.78 14.46
N ILE A 202 0.98 -25.07 14.41
CA ILE A 202 1.13 -25.93 13.25
C ILE A 202 -0.24 -26.47 12.90
N LEU A 203 -0.83 -25.89 11.86
CA LEU A 203 -2.16 -26.25 11.39
C LEU A 203 -2.05 -27.28 10.29
N GLU A 204 -2.77 -28.39 10.43
CA GLU A 204 -3.16 -29.20 9.28
C GLU A 204 -4.59 -28.84 8.89
N GLN A 205 -4.85 -28.65 7.61
CA GLN A 205 -6.19 -28.55 7.04
C GLN A 205 -6.41 -29.67 6.03
N LYS A 206 -7.56 -30.34 6.11
CA LYS A 206 -7.98 -31.35 5.15
C LYS A 206 -9.35 -31.00 4.60
N TRP A 207 -9.40 -30.78 3.30
CA TRP A 207 -10.64 -30.49 2.57
C TRP A 207 -11.42 -31.77 2.32
N ASP A 208 -12.73 -31.70 2.51
CA ASP A 208 -13.64 -32.73 2.04
C ASP A 208 -14.08 -32.40 0.60
N PRO A 209 -13.54 -33.09 -0.43
CA PRO A 209 -13.82 -32.79 -1.83
C PRO A 209 -15.29 -33.03 -2.21
N GLU A 210 -16.02 -33.84 -1.45
CA GLU A 210 -17.44 -34.12 -1.70
C GLU A 210 -18.35 -33.00 -1.19
N SER A 211 -17.83 -32.10 -0.35
CA SER A 211 -18.58 -31.01 0.27
C SER A 211 -18.27 -29.62 -0.32
N VAL A 212 -17.54 -29.58 -1.44
CA VAL A 212 -17.14 -28.32 -2.09
C VAL A 212 -18.36 -27.62 -2.68
N GLU A 213 -18.56 -26.36 -2.30
CA GLU A 213 -19.62 -25.49 -2.79
C GLU A 213 -19.02 -24.21 -3.39
N PHE A 214 -19.43 -23.88 -4.61
CA PHE A 214 -19.01 -22.70 -5.37
C PHE A 214 -20.16 -21.67 -5.38
N ASP A 215 -20.35 -20.90 -4.31
CA ASP A 215 -21.40 -19.86 -4.19
C ASP A 215 -21.12 -18.87 -3.02
N PRO A 216 -21.82 -17.73 -2.90
CA PRO A 216 -21.41 -16.42 -3.41
C PRO A 216 -20.34 -15.74 -2.54
N ALA A 217 -19.15 -16.32 -2.45
CA ALA A 217 -18.01 -15.56 -1.91
C ALA A 217 -17.75 -14.34 -2.83
N PRO A 218 -17.56 -13.13 -2.30
CA PRO A 218 -17.35 -11.92 -3.12
C PRO A 218 -16.16 -12.04 -4.09
N ASP A 219 -15.20 -12.91 -3.78
CA ASP A 219 -13.97 -13.17 -4.50
C ASP A 219 -13.99 -14.48 -5.33
N GLY A 220 -15.11 -15.20 -5.33
CA GLY A 220 -15.27 -16.49 -6.02
C GLY A 220 -14.61 -17.67 -5.31
N SER A 221 -14.10 -17.50 -4.09
CA SER A 221 -13.47 -18.58 -3.33
C SER A 221 -14.49 -19.67 -2.93
N PRO A 222 -14.22 -20.96 -3.19
CA PRO A 222 -15.12 -22.03 -2.79
C PRO A 222 -15.08 -22.25 -1.28
N THR A 223 -16.14 -22.85 -0.75
CA THR A 223 -16.17 -23.39 0.62
C THR A 223 -16.19 -24.90 0.60
N SER A 224 -15.79 -25.52 1.72
CA SER A 224 -15.90 -26.96 1.96
C SER A 224 -16.01 -27.20 3.47
N ARG A 225 -16.36 -28.43 3.86
CA ARG A 225 -16.09 -28.92 5.21
C ARG A 225 -14.60 -29.22 5.31
N ILE A 226 -13.93 -28.51 6.20
CA ILE A 226 -12.50 -28.65 6.42
C ILE A 226 -12.29 -29.17 7.83
N THR A 227 -11.46 -30.21 7.95
CA THR A 227 -10.94 -30.64 9.23
C THR A 227 -9.65 -29.90 9.51
N PHE A 228 -9.68 -29.03 10.52
CA PHE A 228 -8.51 -28.35 11.06
C PHE A 228 -7.96 -29.17 12.21
N THR A 229 -6.66 -29.48 12.17
CA THR A 229 -5.99 -30.28 13.20
C THR A 229 -4.80 -29.51 13.75
N ASN A 230 -4.72 -29.41 15.07
CA ASN A 230 -3.51 -28.99 15.76
C ASN A 230 -2.52 -30.15 15.73
N LEU A 231 -1.45 -30.07 14.93
CA LEU A 231 -0.48 -31.17 14.82
C LEU A 231 0.38 -31.39 16.08
N GLN A 232 0.35 -30.45 17.02
CA GLN A 232 1.07 -30.56 18.29
C GLN A 232 0.26 -31.32 19.34
N THR A 233 -1.06 -31.12 19.39
CA THR A 233 -1.96 -31.75 20.38
C THR A 233 -2.81 -32.88 19.81
N MET A 234 -2.90 -32.97 18.47
CA MET A 234 -3.80 -33.85 17.71
C MET A 234 -5.30 -33.55 17.93
N GLU A 235 -5.64 -32.41 18.54
CA GLU A 235 -7.01 -31.93 18.59
C GLU A 235 -7.47 -31.46 17.22
N SER A 236 -8.73 -31.76 16.86
CA SER A 236 -9.28 -31.41 15.56
C SER A 236 -10.70 -30.89 15.66
N VAL A 237 -11.04 -29.95 14.78
CA VAL A 237 -12.41 -29.48 14.56
C VAL A 237 -12.74 -29.58 13.08
N THR A 238 -13.94 -30.10 12.77
CA THR A 238 -14.46 -30.11 11.40
C THR A 238 -15.58 -29.08 11.29
N ALA A 239 -15.40 -28.10 10.42
CA ALA A 239 -16.36 -27.03 10.21
C ALA A 239 -16.35 -26.57 8.76
N ARG A 240 -17.34 -25.78 8.35
CA ARG A 240 -17.32 -25.17 7.02
C ARG A 240 -16.37 -23.97 7.03
N SER A 241 -15.50 -23.88 6.03
CA SER A 241 -14.54 -22.77 5.90
C SER A 241 -14.06 -22.62 4.45
N PHE A 242 -13.43 -21.47 4.17
CA PHE A 242 -12.69 -21.19 2.93
C PHE A 242 -11.25 -21.73 2.95
N GLY A 243 -10.80 -22.21 4.12
CA GLY A 243 -9.43 -22.69 4.33
C GLY A 243 -8.37 -21.62 4.06
N VAL A 244 -7.11 -22.05 4.04
CA VAL A 244 -6.02 -21.25 3.49
C VAL A 244 -5.70 -21.77 2.10
N SER A 245 -5.65 -20.88 1.12
CA SER A 245 -5.36 -21.24 -0.26
C SER A 245 -4.32 -20.30 -0.86
N THR A 246 -3.71 -20.74 -1.94
CA THR A 246 -2.86 -19.88 -2.77
C THR A 246 -3.10 -20.20 -4.25
N ARG A 247 -2.74 -19.27 -5.12
CA ARG A 247 -2.82 -19.45 -6.58
C ARG A 247 -1.44 -19.82 -7.09
N LEU A 248 -1.28 -21.03 -7.63
CA LEU A 248 -0.04 -21.38 -8.32
C LEU A 248 -0.06 -20.82 -9.75
N PRO A 249 0.96 -20.05 -10.17
CA PRO A 249 1.18 -19.81 -11.59
C PRO A 249 1.46 -21.16 -12.25
N ARG A 250 0.73 -21.52 -13.33
CA ARG A 250 1.10 -22.69 -14.14
C ARG A 250 2.47 -22.43 -14.77
N LEU A 251 3.52 -23.02 -14.21
CA LEU A 251 4.86 -23.05 -14.81
C LEU A 251 4.83 -23.98 -16.04
N GLY A 252 4.67 -23.42 -17.24
CA GLY A 252 4.66 -24.19 -18.49
C GLY A 252 4.58 -23.33 -19.75
N ARG A 253 5.14 -23.83 -20.87
CA ARG A 253 5.18 -23.16 -22.17
C ARG A 253 3.81 -23.26 -22.86
N VAL A 254 3.27 -22.12 -23.29
CA VAL A 254 2.09 -22.04 -24.16
C VAL A 254 2.38 -22.80 -25.46
N LEU A 255 1.60 -23.83 -25.78
CA LEU A 255 1.46 -24.29 -27.16
C LEU A 255 0.43 -23.37 -27.81
N ALA A 256 0.87 -22.59 -28.79
CA ALA A 256 0.04 -21.69 -29.55
C ALA A 256 -1.18 -22.43 -30.14
N ASN A 257 -2.31 -21.73 -30.15
CA ASN A 257 -3.65 -22.12 -30.64
C ASN A 257 -4.62 -22.57 -29.54
N ALA A 258 -5.07 -21.61 -28.75
CA ALA A 258 -6.41 -21.62 -28.16
C ALA A 258 -7.00 -20.22 -28.38
N ASP A 259 -7.79 -20.08 -29.44
CA ASP A 259 -8.65 -18.92 -29.64
C ASP A 259 -9.80 -19.02 -28.62
N GLY A 260 -9.66 -18.30 -27.49
CA GLY A 260 -10.54 -18.38 -26.32
C GLY A 260 -10.00 -19.33 -25.22
N ASP A 261 -10.33 -19.06 -23.95
CA ASP A 261 -9.93 -19.82 -22.74
C ASP A 261 -8.55 -19.45 -22.13
N GLU A 262 -8.46 -18.33 -21.41
CA GLU A 262 -7.42 -18.19 -20.38
C GLU A 262 -7.74 -19.17 -19.22
N PRO A 263 -6.91 -20.18 -18.93
CA PRO A 263 -7.18 -21.09 -17.83
C PRO A 263 -6.84 -20.36 -16.52
N GLU A 264 -7.85 -20.06 -15.71
CA GLU A 264 -7.67 -19.47 -14.38
C GLU A 264 -6.59 -20.21 -13.57
N PRO A 265 -5.76 -19.50 -12.79
CA PRO A 265 -4.73 -20.14 -11.96
C PRO A 265 -5.39 -21.14 -11.01
N ALA A 266 -4.82 -22.35 -10.92
CA ALA A 266 -5.35 -23.38 -10.05
C ALA A 266 -5.17 -22.97 -8.59
N LEU A 267 -6.29 -22.87 -7.85
CA LEU A 267 -6.29 -22.75 -6.40
C LEU A 267 -5.73 -24.04 -5.80
N VAL A 268 -4.75 -23.89 -4.92
CA VAL A 268 -4.13 -24.98 -4.16
C VAL A 268 -4.37 -24.73 -2.69
N TYR A 269 -4.68 -25.80 -1.97
CA TYR A 269 -4.93 -25.80 -0.54
C TYR A 269 -3.83 -26.62 0.14
N PRO A 270 -2.75 -25.98 0.62
CA PRO A 270 -1.68 -26.70 1.27
C PRO A 270 -2.20 -27.36 2.56
N GLU A 271 -1.82 -28.62 2.78
CA GLU A 271 -2.34 -29.38 3.91
C GLU A 271 -1.74 -28.92 5.24
N THR A 272 -0.47 -28.52 5.27
CA THR A 272 0.23 -28.15 6.51
C THR A 272 0.77 -26.74 6.43
N LEU A 273 0.50 -25.96 7.47
CA LEU A 273 0.71 -24.52 7.50
C LEU A 273 1.32 -24.09 8.84
N ILE A 274 2.21 -23.11 8.76
CA ILE A 274 2.81 -22.41 9.89
C ILE A 274 2.77 -20.91 9.65
N VAL A 275 2.67 -20.13 10.72
CA VAL A 275 2.85 -18.68 10.67
C VAL A 275 4.31 -18.37 10.99
N GLY A 276 4.97 -17.71 10.06
CA GLY A 276 6.33 -17.20 10.20
C GLY A 276 6.36 -15.68 10.29
N GLU A 277 7.57 -15.14 10.30
CA GLU A 277 7.84 -13.72 10.18
C GLU A 277 8.87 -13.50 9.10
N ARG A 278 8.67 -12.47 8.27
CA ARG A 278 9.73 -11.92 7.42
C ARG A 278 9.94 -10.45 7.72
N ARG A 279 11.17 -10.01 7.49
CA ARG A 279 11.49 -8.59 7.44
C ARG A 279 11.04 -7.99 6.12
N VAL A 280 10.46 -6.80 6.19
CA VAL A 280 10.17 -5.96 5.03
C VAL A 280 11.43 -5.19 4.69
N MET A 281 12.10 -5.58 3.61
CA MET A 281 13.41 -5.03 3.26
C MET A 281 13.29 -3.61 2.71
N LEU A 282 14.29 -2.75 2.95
CA LEU A 282 14.33 -1.40 2.40
C LEU A 282 14.19 -1.41 0.87
N THR A 283 14.74 -2.42 0.20
CA THR A 283 14.71 -2.57 -1.26
C THR A 283 13.29 -2.68 -1.82
N GLU A 284 12.32 -3.14 -1.03
CA GLU A 284 10.91 -3.22 -1.43
C GLU A 284 10.30 -1.81 -1.58
N ALA A 285 10.75 -0.84 -0.78
CA ALA A 285 10.30 0.56 -0.84
C ALA A 285 11.29 1.52 -1.53
N TRP A 286 12.46 1.03 -1.94
CA TRP A 286 13.60 1.87 -2.32
C TRP A 286 13.26 2.90 -3.38
N TRP A 287 12.51 2.49 -4.42
CA TRP A 287 12.13 3.39 -5.49
C TRP A 287 11.31 4.56 -4.97
N THR A 288 10.29 4.29 -4.16
CA THR A 288 9.41 5.31 -3.57
C THR A 288 10.18 6.23 -2.62
N LEU A 289 10.97 5.67 -1.70
CA LEU A 289 11.74 6.46 -0.73
C LEU A 289 12.80 7.34 -1.41
N LYS A 290 13.41 6.87 -2.49
CA LYS A 290 14.37 7.66 -3.29
C LYS A 290 13.69 8.87 -3.96
N ARG A 291 12.45 8.72 -4.44
CA ARG A 291 11.67 9.81 -5.05
C ARG A 291 11.29 10.86 -4.01
N LEU A 292 10.79 10.39 -2.85
CA LEU A 292 10.52 11.25 -1.70
C LEU A 292 11.76 12.02 -1.27
N HIS A 293 12.94 11.39 -1.25
CA HIS A 293 14.18 12.07 -0.89
C HIS A 293 14.53 13.19 -1.86
N ARG A 294 14.33 13.01 -3.18
CA ARG A 294 14.56 14.07 -4.18
C ARG A 294 13.62 15.25 -3.96
N LEU A 295 12.34 14.99 -3.72
CA LEU A 295 11.35 16.02 -3.39
C LEU A 295 11.70 16.75 -2.09
N PHE A 296 12.10 16.02 -1.06
CA PHE A 296 12.41 16.60 0.25
C PHE A 296 13.68 17.46 0.19
N ALA A 297 14.70 16.99 -0.51
CA ALA A 297 15.93 17.76 -0.74
C ALA A 297 15.65 19.01 -1.59
N ALA A 298 14.82 18.90 -2.63
CA ALA A 298 14.38 20.04 -3.45
C ALA A 298 13.65 21.09 -2.61
N SER A 299 12.64 20.68 -1.84
CA SER A 299 11.88 21.57 -0.96
C SER A 299 12.76 22.22 0.12
N ALA A 300 13.72 21.48 0.67
CA ALA A 300 14.69 22.03 1.61
C ALA A 300 15.59 23.11 0.97
N ALA A 301 15.99 22.90 -0.29
CA ALA A 301 16.86 23.82 -1.03
C ALA A 301 16.14 25.08 -1.53
N THR A 302 14.92 24.95 -2.05
CA THR A 302 14.15 26.07 -2.60
C THR A 302 13.37 26.82 -1.53
N GLY A 303 13.02 26.16 -0.43
CA GLY A 303 12.08 26.67 0.57
C GLY A 303 10.61 26.59 0.15
N ASN A 304 10.30 26.03 -1.01
CA ASN A 304 8.94 25.77 -1.48
C ASN A 304 8.40 24.44 -0.92
N PRO A 305 7.08 24.30 -0.72
CA PRO A 305 6.51 23.05 -0.23
C PRO A 305 6.66 21.90 -1.24
N VAL A 306 6.37 20.68 -0.79
CA VAL A 306 6.09 19.56 -1.69
C VAL A 306 4.59 19.52 -1.93
N VAL A 307 4.17 19.60 -3.17
CA VAL A 307 2.76 19.54 -3.59
C VAL A 307 2.46 18.12 -4.08
N TRP A 308 1.34 17.56 -3.66
CA TRP A 308 0.90 16.19 -3.86
C TRP A 308 -0.33 16.15 -4.77
N HIS A 309 -0.34 15.26 -5.78
CA HIS A 309 -1.39 15.08 -6.79
C HIS A 309 -1.85 13.62 -6.88
#